data_AF-A0A9X4APJ2-F1
#
_entry.id   AF-A0A9X4APJ2-F1
#
_cell.length_a   1.000
_cell.length_b   1.000
_cell.length_c   1.000
_cell.angle_alpha   90.00
_cell.angle_beta   90.00
_cell.angle_gamma   90.00
#
_symmetry.space_group_name_H-M   'P 1'
#
loop_
_entity.id
_entity.type
_entity.pdbx_description
1 polymer ?
#
loop_
_entity_poly.entity_id
_entity_poly.type
_entity_poly.pdbx_seq_one_letter_code
_entity_poly.pdbx_strand_id
1 'polypeptide(L)'
;MRRLPAKLALLVIPLAFALPAACGDAYEVRPCGQIPEKGCPVGRGGTCDDQTCAALYDCVDGAWRLAEACPGGGQDPDAGVSPDGCAKPVIDHTGETTGCKPDLQNPDCPAVAAEQCFETVCLTDCLDFFLCSGEGWNLVAYCNEEGTLVLTQ
;
A
#
# COMPACT_ATOMS: atom_id res chain seq x y z
N MET A 1 45.24 35.32 77.02
CA MET A 1 44.04 35.42 77.89
C MET A 1 42.84 34.89 77.12
N ARG A 2 42.24 33.78 77.60
CA ARG A 2 40.81 33.38 77.62
C ARG A 2 39.88 34.12 76.62
N ARG A 3 39.04 33.49 75.79
CA ARG A 3 38.01 32.46 76.08
C ARG A 3 37.55 31.76 74.79
N LEU A 4 37.36 30.43 74.81
CA LEU A 4 36.45 29.71 73.91
C LEU A 4 35.05 29.62 74.56
N PRO A 5 33.96 29.80 73.79
CA PRO A 5 32.68 29.16 74.03
C PRO A 5 32.45 28.07 72.95
N ALA A 6 32.35 26.81 73.33
CA ALA A 6 31.13 26.16 73.84
C ALA A 6 30.16 25.75 72.70
N LYS A 7 30.13 24.43 72.49
CA LYS A 7 28.97 23.61 72.14
C LYS A 7 28.28 23.89 70.80
N LEU A 8 28.42 22.94 69.87
CA LEU A 8 27.26 22.35 69.20
C LEU A 8 27.68 20.97 68.67
N ALA A 9 27.35 19.92 69.43
CA ALA A 9 27.40 18.55 68.94
C ALA A 9 26.24 18.40 67.95
N LEU A 10 26.52 18.54 66.66
CA LEU A 10 25.55 18.30 65.59
C LEU A 10 25.54 16.79 65.30
N LEU A 11 24.53 16.12 65.81
CA LEU A 11 24.27 14.70 65.62
C LEU A 11 23.77 14.50 64.18
N VAL A 12 24.65 14.07 63.28
CA VAL A 12 24.30 13.80 61.88
C VAL A 12 23.65 12.42 61.81
N ILE A 13 22.33 12.38 61.74
CA ILE A 13 21.56 11.17 61.40
C ILE A 13 21.43 11.15 59.87
N PRO A 14 22.06 10.21 59.15
CA PRO A 14 21.79 10.05 57.72
C PRO A 14 20.41 9.39 57.58
N LEU A 15 19.40 10.20 57.28
CA LEU A 15 18.08 9.74 56.89
C LEU A 15 18.21 9.11 55.50
N ALA A 16 18.32 7.77 55.46
CA ALA A 16 18.32 7.01 54.21
C ALA A 16 16.94 7.16 53.54
N PHE A 17 16.85 8.08 52.58
CA PHE A 17 15.73 8.15 51.64
C PHE A 17 15.76 6.92 50.74
N ALA A 18 15.10 5.84 51.16
CA ALA A 18 14.69 4.78 50.26
C ALA A 18 13.51 5.30 49.44
N LEU A 19 13.79 5.88 48.27
CA LEU A 19 12.78 6.12 47.25
C LEU A 19 12.30 4.74 46.77
N PRO A 20 11.01 4.39 46.88
CA PRO A 20 10.49 3.26 46.13
C PRO A 20 10.62 3.64 44.65
N ALA A 21 11.52 2.96 43.94
CA ALA A 21 11.53 2.94 42.49
C ALA A 21 10.27 2.19 42.03
N ALA A 22 9.12 2.85 42.12
CA ALA A 22 7.92 2.47 41.40
C ALA A 22 8.11 2.94 39.94
N CYS A 23 9.02 2.28 39.22
CA CYS A 23 8.97 2.30 37.77
C CYS A 23 7.73 1.48 37.40
N GLY A 24 6.64 2.21 37.11
CA GLY A 24 5.33 1.65 36.82
C GLY A 24 5.39 0.60 35.73
N ASP A 25 4.45 -0.34 35.81
CA ASP A 25 4.18 -1.36 34.81
C ASP A 25 4.36 -0.78 33.41
N ALA A 26 5.43 -1.24 32.74
CA ALA A 26 5.59 -0.99 31.33
C ALA A 26 4.38 -1.63 30.66
N TYR A 27 3.46 -0.80 30.16
CA TYR A 27 2.44 -1.27 29.24
C TYR A 27 3.17 -2.05 28.15
N GLU A 28 3.00 -3.37 28.13
CA GLU A 28 3.64 -4.23 27.15
C GLU A 28 3.01 -3.87 25.80
N VAL A 29 3.68 -2.97 25.06
CA VAL A 29 3.25 -2.55 23.73
C VAL A 29 3.34 -3.78 22.86
N ARG A 30 2.20 -4.44 22.66
CA ARG A 30 2.11 -5.64 21.83
C ARG A 30 1.98 -5.19 20.39
N PRO A 31 3.04 -5.31 19.55
CA PRO A 31 2.97 -4.86 18.18
C PRO A 31 1.96 -5.74 17.44
N CYS A 32 1.20 -5.12 16.54
CA CYS A 32 0.42 -5.89 15.59
C CYS A 32 1.36 -6.60 14.61
N GLY A 33 0.94 -7.79 14.17
CA GLY A 33 1.62 -8.55 13.13
C GLY A 33 1.39 -7.95 11.74
N GLN A 34 1.34 -8.80 10.73
CA GLN A 34 1.05 -8.38 9.36
C GLN A 34 -0.34 -7.74 9.26
N ILE A 35 -0.41 -6.54 8.68
CA ILE A 35 -1.67 -5.85 8.38
C ILE A 35 -2.44 -6.62 7.29
N PRO A 36 -3.78 -6.61 7.32
CA PRO A 36 -4.58 -7.18 6.24
C PRO A 36 -4.16 -6.61 4.87
N GLU A 37 -4.37 -7.41 3.83
CA GLU A 37 -4.00 -7.06 2.46
C GLU A 37 -4.55 -5.70 2.03
N LYS A 38 -3.70 -4.87 1.40
CA LYS A 38 -4.01 -3.49 0.99
C LYS A 38 -4.52 -2.59 2.14
N GLY A 39 -4.27 -2.97 3.40
CA GLY A 39 -4.62 -2.19 4.58
C GLY A 39 -3.53 -1.21 4.97
N CYS A 40 -3.94 -0.03 5.47
CA CYS A 40 -3.02 1.02 5.90
C CYS A 40 -3.17 1.38 7.38
N PRO A 41 -2.08 1.56 8.13
CA PRO A 41 -2.13 1.86 9.56
C PRO A 41 -2.45 3.34 9.83
N VAL A 42 -3.55 3.62 10.55
CA VAL A 42 -3.96 5.00 10.92
C VAL A 42 -2.87 5.70 11.72
N GLY A 43 -2.28 5.02 12.70
CA GLY A 43 -1.27 5.58 13.61
C GLY A 43 0.11 5.83 13.00
N ARG A 44 0.32 5.51 11.71
CA ARG A 44 1.58 5.75 10.99
C ARG A 44 1.40 6.52 9.69
N GLY A 45 0.31 7.28 9.58
CA GLY A 45 0.07 8.19 8.45
C GLY A 45 -0.69 7.57 7.28
N GLY A 46 -1.29 6.39 7.44
CA GLY A 46 -2.23 5.86 6.45
C GLY A 46 -3.52 6.69 6.43
N THR A 47 -3.93 7.15 5.25
CA THR A 47 -5.20 7.85 5.01
C THR A 47 -5.89 7.26 3.78
N CYS A 48 -7.20 7.46 3.65
CA CYS A 48 -7.93 7.03 2.45
C CYS A 48 -7.66 7.92 1.21
N ASP A 49 -6.81 8.95 1.34
CA ASP A 49 -6.32 9.69 0.18
C ASP A 49 -5.26 8.90 -0.59
N ASP A 50 -4.63 7.90 0.06
CA ASP A 50 -3.75 6.95 -0.58
C ASP A 50 -4.58 5.88 -1.29
N GLN A 51 -4.53 5.91 -2.63
CA GLN A 51 -5.30 5.01 -3.49
C GLN A 51 -4.88 3.54 -3.34
N THR A 52 -3.70 3.27 -2.77
CA THR A 52 -3.27 1.90 -2.48
C THR A 52 -3.95 1.31 -1.24
N CYS A 53 -4.50 2.17 -0.37
CA CYS A 53 -5.20 1.75 0.84
C CYS A 53 -6.64 1.34 0.53
N ALA A 54 -6.96 0.06 0.58
CA ALA A 54 -8.33 -0.44 0.52
C ALA A 54 -9.13 -0.11 1.80
N ALA A 55 -8.41 -0.04 2.93
CA ALA A 55 -9.00 0.23 4.24
C ALA A 55 -7.94 0.70 5.24
N LEU A 56 -8.39 1.48 6.23
CA LEU A 56 -7.59 1.91 7.35
C LEU A 56 -7.77 0.96 8.54
N TYR A 57 -6.65 0.61 9.17
CA TYR A 57 -6.62 -0.24 10.35
C TYR A 57 -5.92 0.43 11.53
N ASP A 58 -6.47 0.21 12.71
CA ASP A 58 -5.84 0.55 13.97
C ASP A 58 -5.25 -0.70 14.65
N CYS A 59 -4.13 -0.52 15.33
CA CYS A 59 -3.47 -1.58 16.07
C CYS A 59 -3.91 -1.54 17.54
N VAL A 60 -4.85 -2.42 17.90
CA VAL A 60 -5.41 -2.47 19.25
C VAL A 60 -5.10 -3.83 19.87
N ASP A 61 -4.37 -3.83 20.98
CA ASP A 61 -3.94 -5.03 21.72
C ASP A 61 -3.24 -6.08 20.84
N GLY A 62 -2.41 -5.63 19.89
CA GLY A 62 -1.70 -6.52 18.94
C GLY A 62 -2.60 -7.14 17.86
N ALA A 63 -3.84 -6.68 17.70
CA ALA A 63 -4.74 -7.07 16.63
C ALA A 63 -5.14 -5.87 15.77
N TRP A 64 -5.14 -6.08 14.45
CA TRP A 64 -5.65 -5.08 13.51
C TRP A 64 -7.17 -4.99 13.59
N ARG A 65 -7.67 -3.76 13.77
CA ARG A 65 -9.09 -3.44 13.78
C ARG A 65 -9.40 -2.51 12.62
N LEU A 66 -10.39 -2.86 11.82
CA LEU A 66 -10.86 -1.98 10.75
C LEU A 66 -11.37 -0.69 11.37
N ALA A 67 -10.77 0.42 11.00
CA ALA A 67 -11.20 1.76 11.38
C ALA A 67 -12.16 2.33 10.33
N GLU A 68 -11.80 2.21 9.06
CA GLU A 68 -12.57 2.75 7.93
C GLU A 68 -12.28 1.98 6.64
N ALA A 69 -13.29 1.80 5.78
CA ALA A 69 -13.08 1.30 4.43
C ALA A 69 -12.89 2.48 3.47
N CYS A 70 -11.87 2.43 2.61
CA CYS A 70 -11.55 3.54 1.72
C CYS A 70 -12.30 3.36 0.38
N PRO A 71 -13.24 4.27 0.03
CA PRO A 71 -13.99 4.15 -1.21
C PRO A 71 -13.07 4.32 -2.42
N GLY A 72 -12.98 3.30 -3.28
CA GLY A 72 -12.13 3.33 -4.47
C GLY A 72 -10.64 3.10 -4.21
N GLY A 73 -10.25 2.78 -2.98
CA GLY A 73 -8.88 2.41 -2.63
C GLY A 73 -8.58 0.92 -2.82
N GLY A 74 -7.31 0.53 -2.66
CA GLY A 74 -6.84 -0.82 -2.95
C GLY A 74 -6.43 -1.01 -4.40
N GLN A 75 -6.22 0.08 -5.12
CA GLN A 75 -5.63 0.06 -6.43
C GLN A 75 -4.17 -0.37 -6.29
N ASP A 76 -3.73 -1.31 -7.13
CA ASP A 76 -2.31 -1.59 -7.20
C ASP A 76 -1.60 -0.29 -7.62
N PRO A 77 -0.44 0.03 -7.02
CA PRO A 77 0.33 1.23 -7.42
C PRO A 77 0.74 1.21 -8.90
N ASP A 78 0.61 0.06 -9.58
CA ASP A 78 0.80 -0.11 -11.02
C ASP A 78 -0.48 0.12 -11.85
N ALA A 79 -1.64 0.21 -11.22
CA ALA A 79 -2.93 0.48 -11.86
C ALA A 79 -3.24 1.98 -11.79
N GLY A 80 -2.57 2.79 -12.63
CA GLY A 80 -3.18 4.08 -13.01
C GLY A 80 -2.28 5.25 -13.40
N VAL A 81 -0.98 5.26 -13.10
CA VAL A 81 -0.07 6.30 -13.63
C VAL A 81 1.33 5.72 -13.74
N SER A 82 1.87 5.60 -14.96
CA SER A 82 3.30 5.33 -15.14
C SER A 82 4.10 6.50 -14.55
N PRO A 83 5.32 6.30 -14.01
CA PRO A 83 6.24 7.40 -13.69
C PRO A 83 6.51 8.35 -14.87
N ASP A 84 6.14 7.94 -16.09
CA ASP A 84 6.21 8.71 -17.35
C ASP A 84 5.07 9.73 -17.54
N GLY A 85 4.06 9.77 -16.65
CA GLY A 85 3.02 10.82 -16.61
C GLY A 85 1.88 10.67 -17.62
N CYS A 86 1.77 9.54 -18.31
CA CYS A 86 0.70 9.27 -19.27
C CYS A 86 -0.45 8.45 -18.65
N ALA A 87 -1.66 8.63 -19.18
CA ALA A 87 -2.79 7.76 -18.86
C ALA A 87 -2.63 6.39 -19.55
N LYS A 88 -2.92 5.31 -18.81
CA LYS A 88 -2.91 3.92 -19.28
C LYS A 88 -4.33 3.34 -19.25
N PRO A 89 -4.70 2.44 -20.16
CA PRO A 89 -5.95 1.71 -20.06
C PRO A 89 -5.88 0.70 -18.91
N VAL A 90 -7.04 0.45 -18.31
CA VAL A 90 -7.25 -0.63 -17.36
C VAL A 90 -8.05 -1.70 -18.08
N ILE A 91 -7.45 -2.87 -18.28
CA ILE A 91 -8.09 -4.03 -18.91
C ILE A 91 -8.51 -4.99 -17.79
N ASP A 92 -9.69 -5.58 -17.91
CA ASP A 92 -10.12 -6.63 -16.98
C ASP A 92 -9.51 -7.97 -17.40
N HIS A 93 -8.63 -8.51 -16.56
CA HIS A 93 -7.98 -9.81 -16.74
C HIS A 93 -8.77 -10.96 -16.10
N THR A 94 -10.01 -10.72 -15.65
CA THR A 94 -10.85 -11.77 -15.04
C THR A 94 -11.08 -12.92 -16.02
N GLY A 95 -10.73 -14.13 -15.58
CA GLY A 95 -10.87 -15.33 -16.42
C GLY A 95 -9.74 -15.54 -17.42
N GLU A 96 -8.66 -14.77 -17.34
CA GLU A 96 -7.46 -15.01 -18.13
C GLU A 96 -6.88 -16.40 -17.86
N THR A 97 -6.52 -17.09 -18.93
CA THR A 97 -5.86 -18.39 -18.90
C THR A 97 -4.65 -18.38 -19.84
N THR A 98 -4.00 -19.53 -19.99
CA THR A 98 -2.86 -19.71 -20.88
C THR A 98 -3.12 -20.81 -21.89
N GLY A 99 -2.34 -20.82 -22.98
CA GLY A 99 -2.38 -21.91 -23.96
C GLY A 99 -3.44 -21.75 -25.06
N CYS A 100 -3.98 -20.56 -25.26
CA CYS A 100 -4.79 -20.25 -26.44
C CYS A 100 -3.99 -20.52 -27.73
N LYS A 101 -4.68 -21.05 -28.75
CA LYS A 101 -4.10 -21.40 -30.04
C LYS A 101 -5.00 -20.93 -31.20
N PRO A 102 -4.43 -20.56 -32.36
CA PRO A 102 -2.99 -20.42 -32.63
C PRO A 102 -2.36 -19.28 -31.83
N ASP A 103 -1.03 -19.23 -31.78
CA ASP A 103 -0.33 -18.09 -31.17
C ASP A 103 -0.67 -16.80 -31.92
N LEU A 104 -0.84 -15.70 -31.19
CA LEU A 104 -1.09 -14.39 -31.80
C LEU A 104 0.02 -14.04 -32.81
N GLN A 105 -0.39 -13.48 -33.94
CA GLN A 105 0.51 -13.05 -35.01
C GLN A 105 0.32 -11.56 -35.22
N ASN A 106 1.42 -10.84 -35.48
CA ASN A 106 1.34 -9.42 -35.76
C ASN A 106 0.33 -9.14 -36.90
N PRO A 107 -0.60 -8.17 -36.76
CA PRO A 107 -0.65 -7.11 -35.75
C PRO A 107 -1.45 -7.43 -34.46
N ASP A 108 -1.82 -8.69 -34.25
CA ASP A 108 -2.51 -9.14 -33.04
C ASP A 108 -1.51 -9.32 -31.88
N CYS A 109 -1.80 -8.67 -30.76
CA CYS A 109 -0.93 -8.61 -29.60
C CYS A 109 -1.64 -9.03 -28.32
N PRO A 110 -0.91 -9.46 -27.28
CA PRO A 110 -1.53 -9.79 -26.00
C PRO A 110 -2.07 -8.53 -25.30
N ALA A 111 -3.09 -8.70 -24.47
CA ALA A 111 -3.76 -7.61 -23.73
C ALA A 111 -2.78 -6.71 -22.95
N VAL A 112 -1.74 -7.30 -22.36
CA VAL A 112 -0.68 -6.55 -21.64
C VAL A 112 0.06 -5.52 -22.52
N ALA A 113 0.08 -5.70 -23.84
CA ALA A 113 0.65 -4.73 -24.76
C ALA A 113 -0.23 -3.47 -24.91
N ALA A 114 -1.53 -3.57 -24.64
CA ALA A 114 -2.42 -2.41 -24.63
C ALA A 114 -2.27 -1.56 -23.36
N GLU A 115 -1.78 -2.12 -22.26
CA GLU A 115 -1.61 -1.44 -20.95
C GLU A 115 -0.45 -0.41 -20.92
N GLN A 116 -0.05 0.06 -22.09
CA GLN A 116 0.89 1.16 -22.30
C GLN A 116 0.13 2.51 -22.33
N CYS A 117 0.84 3.61 -22.56
CA CYS A 117 0.20 4.92 -22.66
C CYS A 117 -0.84 4.95 -23.80
N PHE A 118 -2.04 5.48 -23.54
CA PHE A 118 -3.08 5.68 -24.57
C PHE A 118 -2.57 6.42 -25.81
N GLU A 119 -1.63 7.35 -25.63
CA GLU A 119 -1.08 8.19 -26.68
C GLU A 119 -0.05 7.48 -27.57
N THR A 120 0.55 6.39 -27.10
CA THR A 120 1.66 5.72 -27.80
C THR A 120 1.38 4.26 -28.16
N VAL A 121 0.38 3.64 -27.53
CA VAL A 121 0.01 2.24 -27.76
C VAL A 121 -0.28 1.93 -29.24
N CYS A 122 -0.97 2.85 -29.95
CA CYS A 122 -1.29 2.72 -31.37
C CYS A 122 -0.16 3.17 -32.31
N LEU A 123 0.98 3.61 -31.77
CA LEU A 123 2.19 3.91 -32.54
C LEU A 123 3.14 2.69 -32.61
N THR A 124 2.72 1.57 -32.04
CA THR A 124 3.43 0.29 -32.10
C THR A 124 3.01 -0.51 -33.34
N ASP A 125 3.58 -1.70 -33.53
CA ASP A 125 3.17 -2.62 -34.60
C ASP A 125 1.87 -3.41 -34.25
N CYS A 126 1.31 -3.20 -33.06
CA CYS A 126 0.08 -3.83 -32.57
C CYS A 126 -1.16 -3.00 -32.94
N LEU A 127 -2.16 -3.65 -33.54
CA LEU A 127 -3.45 -3.03 -33.84
C LEU A 127 -4.57 -3.59 -32.95
N ASP A 128 -4.58 -4.90 -32.73
CA ASP A 128 -5.62 -5.59 -31.99
C ASP A 128 -5.03 -6.28 -30.76
N PHE A 129 -5.73 -6.21 -29.63
CA PHE A 129 -5.24 -6.69 -28.34
C PHE A 129 -6.18 -7.75 -27.78
N PHE A 130 -5.61 -8.93 -27.48
CA PHE A 130 -6.37 -10.11 -27.11
C PHE A 130 -5.99 -10.63 -25.72
N LEU A 131 -7.01 -11.02 -24.97
CA LEU A 131 -6.89 -11.75 -23.71
C LEU A 131 -7.17 -13.23 -23.97
N CYS A 132 -6.31 -14.12 -23.46
CA CYS A 132 -6.57 -15.55 -23.55
C CYS A 132 -7.56 -15.96 -22.47
N SER A 133 -8.70 -16.57 -22.84
CA SER A 133 -9.70 -17.10 -21.91
C SER A 133 -9.98 -18.57 -22.15
N GLY A 134 -10.83 -19.16 -21.31
CA GLY A 134 -11.31 -20.53 -21.50
C GLY A 134 -12.05 -20.77 -22.82
N GLU A 135 -12.56 -19.71 -23.47
CA GLU A 135 -13.24 -19.75 -24.75
C GLU A 135 -12.31 -19.49 -25.95
N GLY A 136 -11.05 -19.13 -25.68
CA GLY A 136 -10.06 -18.76 -26.69
C GLY A 136 -9.63 -17.30 -26.58
N TRP A 137 -9.12 -16.75 -27.68
CA TRP A 137 -8.71 -15.35 -27.76
C TRP A 137 -9.92 -14.43 -27.80
N ASN A 138 -10.02 -13.53 -26.82
CA ASN A 138 -11.04 -12.50 -26.76
C ASN A 138 -10.40 -11.16 -27.08
N LEU A 139 -10.97 -10.42 -28.03
CA LEU A 139 -10.57 -9.04 -28.28
C LEU A 139 -10.99 -8.19 -27.07
N VAL A 140 -10.05 -7.46 -26.49
CA VAL A 140 -10.27 -6.59 -25.32
C VAL A 140 -9.94 -5.12 -25.60
N ALA A 141 -9.11 -4.84 -26.61
CA ALA A 141 -8.87 -3.50 -27.11
C ALA A 141 -8.42 -3.53 -28.57
N TYR A 142 -8.56 -2.40 -29.27
CA TYR A 142 -8.04 -2.22 -30.63
C TYR A 142 -7.72 -0.75 -30.92
N CYS A 143 -6.84 -0.51 -31.89
CA CYS A 143 -6.53 0.82 -32.41
C CYS A 143 -7.43 1.14 -33.60
N ASN A 144 -8.20 2.22 -33.51
CA ASN A 144 -9.05 2.67 -34.61
C ASN A 144 -8.25 3.39 -35.72
N GLU A 145 -8.93 3.78 -36.80
CA GLU A 145 -8.31 4.48 -37.95
C GLU A 145 -7.72 5.84 -37.56
N GLU A 146 -8.22 6.44 -36.47
CA GLU A 146 -7.71 7.68 -35.90
C GLU A 146 -6.47 7.49 -35.00
N GLY A 147 -5.99 6.26 -34.83
CA GLY A 147 -4.83 5.94 -33.97
C GLY A 147 -5.13 6.06 -32.48
N THR A 148 -6.40 5.93 -32.10
CA THR A 148 -6.87 5.94 -30.70
C THR A 148 -7.18 4.52 -30.25
N LEU A 149 -6.74 4.16 -29.04
CA LEU A 149 -7.09 2.88 -28.43
C LEU A 149 -8.56 2.90 -27.97
N VAL A 150 -9.31 1.87 -28.38
CA VAL A 150 -10.69 1.63 -27.99
C VAL A 150 -10.74 0.33 -27.18
N LEU A 151 -11.36 0.38 -26.00
CA LEU A 151 -11.58 -0.80 -25.16
C LEU A 151 -12.90 -1.47 -25.52
N THR A 152 -12.88 -2.79 -25.67
CA THR A 152 -14.06 -3.63 -25.88
C THR A 152 -14.41 -4.28 -24.55
N GLN A 153 -15.30 -3.63 -23.79
CA GLN A 153 -15.79 -4.11 -22.49
C GLN A 153 -16.47 -5.47 -22.58
#